data_AF-A0A9X3F1U6-F1
#
_entry.id   AF-A0A9X3F1U6-F1
#
_cell.length_a   1.000
_cell.length_b   1.000
_cell.length_c   1.000
_cell.angle_alpha   90.00
_cell.angle_beta   90.00
_cell.angle_gamma   90.00
#
_symmetry.space_group_name_H-M   'P 1'
#
loop_
_entity.id
_entity.type
_entity.pdbx_description
1 polymer ?
#
loop_
_entity_poly.entity_id
_entity_poly.type
_entity_poly.pdbx_seq_one_letter_code
_entity_poly.pdbx_strand_id
1 'polypeptide(L)'
;MHLRDLAFQHIFSRLFVYNILWEDSEVDEQFLELDETSTVLGISGAGCRIAGHLSAHPRSIDAVDINPHHLALAALKTAAAQRLRSYDLFYDLLGRGAHPEHESVIRWLTGTLPEWVQRYWQKRHALFRRAFYREGLTARMFTTLTRLAGIDGAWLRRLSTTPVEQRGAMIDATLTPVLRHPLVAPVLQSPLNLVAIGVNFAQRDRILESSRSGIVDFLVDHVKRVATTDLARNWFAWTAIAGHYNHDEPDAVPPYLRRDRHARSFGAPTRTRFHRRNIFDVLRDAGPHTWSHYTLCDAPDWMPAPAQHKLFAEILRTSRDGGIVMYRSVEPHSLIARHGLERRLQPLSARSSAAARLDRSRQYQGVNYYRIVH
;
A
#
# COMPACT_ATOMS: atom_id res chain seq x y z
N MET A 1 -8.59 4.51 22.63
CA MET A 1 -7.36 3.98 21.98
C MET A 1 -6.36 3.74 23.10
N HIS A 2 -5.70 2.59 23.16
CA HIS A 2 -4.71 2.33 24.22
C HIS A 2 -3.49 3.26 24.02
N LEU A 3 -2.83 3.70 25.11
CA LEU A 3 -1.68 4.61 25.07
C LEU A 3 -0.57 4.14 24.11
N ARG A 4 -0.36 2.82 24.03
CA ARG A 4 0.60 2.18 23.11
C ARG A 4 0.31 2.44 21.63
N ASP A 5 -0.97 2.49 21.23
CA ASP A 5 -1.36 2.69 19.84
C ASP A 5 -1.23 4.16 19.43
N LEU A 6 -1.49 5.09 20.38
CA LEU A 6 -1.24 6.52 20.17
C LEU A 6 0.26 6.80 20.01
N ALA A 7 1.10 6.16 20.84
CA ALA A 7 2.55 6.25 20.72
C ALA A 7 3.05 5.68 19.38
N PHE A 8 2.52 4.52 18.96
CA PHE A 8 2.80 3.93 17.65
C PHE A 8 2.45 4.90 16.52
N GLN A 9 1.23 5.45 16.53
CA GLN A 9 0.76 6.38 15.51
C GLN A 9 1.66 7.63 15.42
N HIS A 10 2.05 8.17 16.57
CA HIS A 10 2.96 9.31 16.66
C HIS A 10 4.33 9.01 16.05
N ILE A 11 4.93 7.86 16.37
CA ILE A 11 6.21 7.41 15.81
C ILE A 11 6.08 7.18 14.30
N PHE A 12 5.06 6.41 13.88
CA PHE A 12 4.80 6.09 12.48
C PHE A 12 4.65 7.35 11.63
N SER A 13 3.92 8.36 12.12
CA SER A 13 3.73 9.64 11.43
C SER A 13 5.00 10.47 11.22
N ARG A 14 6.12 10.11 11.85
CA ARG A 14 7.41 10.82 11.76
C ARG A 14 8.47 10.06 10.97
N LEU A 15 8.21 8.81 10.63
CA LEU A 15 9.16 7.94 9.98
C LEU A 15 8.83 7.77 8.50
N PHE A 16 9.88 7.73 7.68
CA PHE A 16 9.76 7.24 6.32
C PHE A 16 9.72 5.71 6.36
N VAL A 17 8.50 5.17 6.51
CA VAL A 17 8.30 3.73 6.68
C VAL A 17 8.32 3.04 5.30
N TYR A 18 7.40 3.46 4.43
CA TYR A 18 7.11 2.80 3.15
C TYR A 18 7.42 3.69 1.95
N ASN A 19 7.90 3.06 0.88
CA ASN A 19 8.15 3.66 -0.42
C ASN A 19 7.19 3.14 -1.52
N ILE A 20 6.45 2.06 -1.24
CA ILE A 20 5.36 1.52 -2.05
C ILE A 20 4.14 1.23 -1.18
N LEU A 21 2.97 1.11 -1.82
CA LEU A 21 1.80 0.49 -1.24
C LEU A 21 2.03 -1.02 -1.18
N TRP A 22 1.80 -1.65 -0.03
CA TRP A 22 1.88 -3.12 0.18
C TRP A 22 0.52 -3.81 -0.01
N GLU A 23 -0.28 -3.27 -0.92
CA GLU A 23 -1.62 -3.73 -1.29
C GLU A 23 -1.71 -3.76 -2.81
N ASP A 24 -2.33 -4.79 -3.36
CA ASP A 24 -2.35 -4.99 -4.81
C ASP A 24 -3.26 -3.98 -5.52
N SER A 25 -2.65 -2.90 -6.03
CA SER A 25 -3.38 -1.86 -6.75
C SER A 25 -3.89 -2.29 -8.12
N GLU A 26 -3.40 -3.39 -8.70
CA GLU A 26 -3.97 -3.96 -9.93
C GLU A 26 -5.33 -4.57 -9.66
N VAL A 27 -5.43 -5.32 -8.56
CA VAL A 27 -6.72 -5.83 -8.06
C VAL A 27 -7.67 -4.68 -7.77
N ASP A 28 -7.19 -3.60 -7.15
CA ASP A 28 -8.02 -2.44 -6.85
C ASP A 28 -8.56 -1.79 -8.14
N GLU A 29 -7.73 -1.57 -9.16
CA GLU A 29 -8.17 -1.02 -10.46
C GLU A 29 -9.23 -1.89 -11.13
N GLN A 30 -9.12 -3.22 -11.03
CA GLN A 30 -10.05 -4.15 -11.64
C GLN A 30 -11.44 -4.12 -10.98
N PHE A 31 -11.52 -3.93 -9.66
CA PHE A 31 -12.75 -4.14 -8.90
C PHE A 31 -13.35 -2.88 -8.30
N LEU A 32 -12.63 -1.75 -8.27
CA LEU A 32 -13.21 -0.46 -7.86
C LEU A 32 -14.16 0.12 -8.91
N GLU A 33 -13.96 -0.19 -10.20
CA GLU A 33 -14.80 0.30 -11.31
C GLU A 33 -14.90 1.83 -11.36
N LEU A 34 -13.75 2.50 -11.17
CA LEU A 34 -13.68 3.95 -11.26
C LEU A 34 -13.96 4.43 -12.69
N ASP A 35 -14.61 5.58 -12.78
CA ASP A 35 -14.97 6.28 -14.01
C ASP A 35 -14.90 7.81 -13.83
N GLU A 36 -15.24 8.58 -14.86
CA GLU A 36 -15.21 10.04 -14.86
C GLU A 36 -16.22 10.70 -13.90
N THR A 37 -17.20 9.94 -13.41
CA THR A 37 -18.19 10.42 -12.42
C THR A 37 -17.71 10.23 -10.98
N SER A 38 -16.69 9.40 -10.80
CA SER A 38 -16.19 8.97 -9.51
C SER A 38 -15.50 10.10 -8.75
N THR A 39 -15.88 10.25 -7.48
CA THR A 39 -15.18 11.04 -6.46
C THR A 39 -14.66 10.09 -5.37
N VAL A 40 -13.36 10.11 -5.13
CA VAL A 40 -12.66 9.11 -4.31
C VAL A 40 -12.07 9.73 -3.04
N LEU A 41 -12.31 9.13 -1.87
CA LEU A 41 -11.55 9.37 -0.64
C LEU A 41 -10.64 8.17 -0.39
N GLY A 42 -9.32 8.37 -0.40
CA GLY A 42 -8.36 7.27 -0.28
C GLY A 42 -7.26 7.53 0.73
N ILE A 43 -6.97 6.55 1.58
CA ILE A 43 -5.73 6.55 2.36
C ILE A 43 -4.56 6.37 1.39
N SER A 44 -3.57 7.26 1.48
CA SER A 44 -2.56 7.39 0.43
C SER A 44 -1.69 6.16 0.27
N GLY A 45 -1.28 5.54 1.39
CA GLY A 45 -0.50 4.30 1.41
C GLY A 45 0.75 4.37 0.52
N ALA A 46 1.51 5.46 0.61
CA ALA A 46 2.68 5.75 -0.24
C ALA A 46 2.37 5.93 -1.74
N GLY A 47 1.10 6.02 -2.13
CA GLY A 47 0.64 6.69 -3.33
C GLY A 47 0.47 5.86 -4.59
N CYS A 48 0.83 4.56 -4.59
CA CYS A 48 0.74 3.73 -5.80
C CYS A 48 -0.71 3.66 -6.32
N ARG A 49 -1.67 3.38 -5.42
CA ARG A 49 -3.11 3.36 -5.74
C ARG A 49 -3.62 4.74 -6.20
N ILE A 50 -3.29 5.79 -5.45
CA ILE A 50 -3.72 7.17 -5.75
C ILE A 50 -3.27 7.61 -7.15
N ALA A 51 -2.03 7.29 -7.54
CA ALA A 51 -1.54 7.56 -8.88
C ALA A 51 -2.20 6.66 -9.93
N GLY A 52 -2.44 5.37 -9.62
CA GLY A 52 -3.09 4.43 -10.55
C GLY A 52 -4.52 4.84 -10.94
N HIS A 53 -5.27 5.38 -9.97
CA HIS A 53 -6.64 5.88 -10.20
C HIS A 53 -6.74 6.94 -11.29
N LEU A 54 -5.68 7.71 -11.56
CA LEU A 54 -5.67 8.72 -12.62
C LEU A 54 -6.00 8.15 -14.00
N SER A 55 -5.64 6.89 -14.25
CA SER A 55 -5.89 6.25 -15.54
C SER A 55 -7.38 6.08 -15.86
N ALA A 56 -8.23 6.03 -14.85
CA ALA A 56 -9.69 5.97 -14.97
C ALA A 56 -10.36 7.36 -15.02
N HIS A 57 -9.57 8.44 -15.01
CA HIS A 57 -10.03 9.83 -15.08
C HIS A 57 -11.11 10.22 -14.07
N PRO A 58 -11.07 9.78 -12.78
CA PRO A 58 -12.09 10.17 -11.82
C PRO A 58 -12.16 11.69 -11.67
N ARG A 59 -13.35 12.21 -11.41
CA ARG A 59 -13.59 13.65 -11.23
C ARG A 59 -12.66 14.24 -10.17
N SER A 60 -12.53 13.55 -9.03
CA SER A 60 -11.63 13.99 -7.96
C SER A 60 -11.12 12.86 -7.10
N ILE A 61 -9.92 13.05 -6.57
CA ILE A 61 -9.30 12.18 -5.57
C ILE A 61 -8.86 13.02 -4.38
N ASP A 62 -9.42 12.74 -3.21
CA ASP A 62 -8.97 13.24 -1.91
C ASP A 62 -8.06 12.17 -1.28
N ALA A 63 -6.75 12.36 -1.40
CA ALA A 63 -5.77 11.51 -0.76
C ALA A 63 -5.50 12.00 0.66
N VAL A 64 -5.72 11.14 1.66
CA VAL A 64 -5.51 11.45 3.08
C VAL A 64 -4.41 10.57 3.66
N ASP A 65 -3.56 11.14 4.50
CA ASP A 65 -2.61 10.37 5.29
C ASP A 65 -2.20 11.13 6.55
N ILE A 66 -1.97 10.38 7.62
CA ILE A 66 -1.35 10.91 8.84
C ILE A 66 0.17 11.00 8.69
N ASN A 67 0.76 10.22 7.79
CA ASN A 67 2.19 10.21 7.55
C ASN A 67 2.53 11.19 6.40
N PRO A 68 3.24 12.29 6.68
CA PRO A 68 3.62 13.27 5.66
C PRO A 68 4.57 12.70 4.61
N HIS A 69 5.36 11.66 4.93
CA HIS A 69 6.24 11.01 3.97
C HIS A 69 5.44 10.28 2.90
N HIS A 70 4.43 9.51 3.32
CA HIS A 70 3.56 8.76 2.42
C HIS A 70 2.74 9.71 1.55
N LEU A 71 2.17 10.75 2.14
CA LEU A 71 1.37 11.72 1.40
C LEU A 71 2.20 12.56 0.43
N ALA A 72 3.43 12.97 0.81
CA ALA A 72 4.33 13.68 -0.10
C ALA A 72 4.74 12.79 -1.28
N LEU A 73 4.93 11.49 -1.05
CA LEU A 73 5.22 10.53 -2.12
C LEU A 73 4.02 10.27 -3.02
N ALA A 74 2.81 10.19 -2.46
CA ALA A 74 1.59 10.16 -3.26
C ALA A 74 1.50 11.38 -4.16
N ALA A 75 1.75 12.57 -3.61
CA ALA A 75 1.73 13.80 -4.39
C ALA A 75 2.77 13.83 -5.51
N LEU A 76 3.99 13.35 -5.26
CA LEU A 76 5.03 13.23 -6.29
C LEU A 76 4.64 12.23 -7.39
N LYS A 77 4.15 11.04 -7.03
CA LYS A 77 3.74 10.00 -7.99
C LYS A 77 2.58 10.46 -8.86
N THR A 78 1.56 11.07 -8.25
CA THR A 78 0.42 11.65 -8.97
C THR A 78 0.88 12.76 -9.92
N ALA A 79 1.69 13.72 -9.44
CA ALA A 79 2.20 14.80 -10.28
C ALA A 79 3.04 14.28 -11.45
N ALA A 80 3.90 13.29 -11.21
CA ALA A 80 4.71 12.66 -12.24
C ALA A 80 3.85 11.98 -13.31
N ALA A 81 2.85 11.19 -12.89
CA ALA A 81 1.94 10.50 -13.78
C ALA A 81 1.10 11.48 -14.63
N GLN A 82 0.66 12.61 -14.05
CA GLN A 82 -0.12 13.61 -14.79
C GLN A 82 0.72 14.51 -15.71
N ARG A 83 2.01 14.72 -15.41
CA ARG A 83 2.78 15.83 -16.02
C ARG A 83 4.00 15.40 -16.82
N LEU A 84 4.62 14.26 -16.53
CA LEU A 84 5.77 13.80 -17.32
C LEU A 84 5.28 13.19 -18.63
N ARG A 85 5.57 13.85 -19.74
CA ARG A 85 5.22 13.34 -21.09
C ARG A 85 6.08 12.14 -21.50
N SER A 86 7.38 12.17 -21.17
CA SER A 86 8.30 11.08 -21.48
C SER A 86 8.09 9.94 -20.51
N TYR A 87 7.69 8.77 -21.02
CA TYR A 87 7.58 7.55 -20.23
C TYR A 87 8.93 7.13 -19.67
N ASP A 88 10.01 7.26 -20.44
CA ASP A 88 11.33 6.80 -20.00
C ASP A 88 11.84 7.64 -18.83
N LEU A 89 11.66 8.97 -18.87
CA LEU A 89 11.95 9.86 -17.72
C LEU A 89 11.08 9.50 -16.50
N PHE A 90 9.79 9.27 -16.72
CA PHE A 90 8.86 8.86 -15.66
C PHE A 90 9.27 7.53 -15.03
N TYR A 91 9.61 6.54 -15.85
CA TYR A 91 9.97 5.20 -15.41
C TYR A 91 11.38 5.13 -14.83
N ASP A 92 12.35 5.91 -15.28
CA ASP A 92 13.65 5.96 -14.62
C ASP A 92 13.50 6.58 -13.22
N LEU A 93 12.83 7.73 -13.11
CA LEU A 93 12.61 8.39 -11.82
C LEU A 93 11.83 7.49 -10.85
N LEU A 94 10.66 6.98 -11.27
CA LEU A 94 9.75 6.28 -10.36
C LEU A 94 9.79 4.75 -10.50
N GLY A 95 10.03 4.17 -11.68
CA GLY A 95 10.15 2.72 -11.85
C GLY A 95 11.51 2.17 -11.40
N ARG A 96 12.62 2.80 -11.80
CA ARG A 96 13.96 2.44 -11.31
C ARG A 96 14.28 3.09 -9.96
N GLY A 97 13.54 4.14 -9.60
CA GLY A 97 13.74 4.86 -8.36
C GLY A 97 15.02 5.70 -8.37
N ALA A 98 15.52 6.08 -9.55
CA ALA A 98 16.76 6.83 -9.69
C ALA A 98 16.82 7.63 -10.99
N HIS A 99 17.26 8.88 -10.92
CA HIS A 99 17.50 9.69 -12.12
C HIS A 99 18.70 10.64 -11.90
N PRO A 100 19.60 10.83 -12.90
CA PRO A 100 20.72 11.77 -12.78
C PRO A 100 20.25 13.18 -12.42
N GLU A 101 19.20 13.65 -13.08
CA GLU A 101 18.60 14.98 -12.87
C GLU A 101 17.46 14.98 -11.84
N HIS A 102 17.43 14.02 -10.90
CA HIS A 102 16.35 13.88 -9.93
C HIS A 102 15.98 15.19 -9.21
N GLU A 103 16.96 16.05 -8.90
CA GLU A 103 16.71 17.33 -8.22
C GLU A 103 15.85 18.28 -9.05
N SER A 104 16.23 18.55 -10.30
CA SER A 104 15.53 19.48 -11.18
C SER A 104 14.14 18.95 -11.54
N VAL A 105 14.04 17.65 -11.85
CA VAL A 105 12.78 16.99 -12.20
C VAL A 105 11.79 17.02 -11.02
N ILE A 106 12.23 16.66 -9.81
CA ILE A 106 11.38 16.68 -8.62
C ILE A 106 10.96 18.12 -8.26
N ARG A 107 11.87 19.09 -8.38
CA ARG A 107 11.55 20.51 -8.16
C ARG A 107 10.48 21.00 -9.13
N TRP A 108 10.61 20.68 -10.41
CA TRP A 108 9.61 21.03 -11.43
C TRP A 108 8.24 20.36 -11.17
N LEU A 109 8.23 19.07 -10.83
CA LEU A 109 7.01 18.33 -10.51
C LEU A 109 6.27 18.89 -9.31
N THR A 110 7.03 19.26 -8.27
CA THR A 110 6.45 19.71 -7.00
C THR A 110 6.06 21.19 -7.01
N GLY A 111 6.52 21.99 -7.97
CA GLY A 111 6.32 23.45 -8.00
C GLY A 111 4.85 23.93 -7.98
N THR A 112 3.88 23.09 -8.33
CA THR A 112 2.44 23.42 -8.23
C THR A 112 1.71 22.66 -7.12
N LEU A 113 2.43 21.84 -6.34
CA LEU A 113 1.89 21.12 -5.20
C LEU A 113 1.89 22.02 -3.95
N PRO A 114 1.15 21.68 -2.89
CA PRO A 114 1.16 22.47 -1.66
C PRO A 114 2.58 22.74 -1.12
N GLU A 115 2.82 23.92 -0.55
CA GLU A 115 4.15 24.37 -0.09
C GLU A 115 4.87 23.37 0.82
N TRP A 116 4.12 22.64 1.66
CA TRP A 116 4.71 21.65 2.56
C TRP A 116 5.28 20.44 1.79
N VAL A 117 4.69 20.07 0.65
CA VAL A 117 5.19 19.00 -0.26
C VAL A 117 6.45 19.49 -0.97
N GLN A 118 6.45 20.74 -1.44
CA GLN A 118 7.63 21.37 -2.05
C GLN A 118 8.82 21.36 -1.07
N ARG A 119 8.63 21.89 0.14
CA ARG A 119 9.67 21.90 1.19
C ARG A 119 10.11 20.50 1.59
N TYR A 120 9.20 19.53 1.59
CA TYR A 120 9.53 18.14 1.89
C TYR A 120 10.51 17.57 0.87
N TRP A 121 10.22 17.75 -0.42
CA TRP A 121 11.03 17.20 -1.52
C TRP A 121 12.31 17.99 -1.80
N GLN A 122 12.31 19.30 -1.57
CA GLN A 122 13.53 20.11 -1.59
C GLN A 122 14.60 19.56 -0.64
N LYS A 123 14.20 18.96 0.49
CA LYS A 123 15.14 18.36 1.46
C LYS A 123 15.47 16.89 1.18
N ARG A 124 14.77 16.24 0.26
CA ARG A 124 14.76 14.77 0.10
C ARG A 124 14.88 14.26 -1.33
N HIS A 125 15.07 15.12 -2.32
CA HIS A 125 15.29 14.70 -3.71
C HIS A 125 16.43 13.69 -3.83
N ALA A 126 17.48 13.80 -3.00
CA ALA A 126 18.62 12.89 -2.98
C ALA A 126 18.27 11.40 -2.73
N LEU A 127 17.06 11.10 -2.24
CA LEU A 127 16.56 9.71 -2.16
C LEU A 127 16.48 9.05 -3.55
N PHE A 128 16.29 9.83 -4.61
CA PHE A 128 16.27 9.39 -6.01
C PHE A 128 17.65 9.48 -6.70
N ARG A 129 18.73 9.65 -5.94
CA ARG A 129 20.09 9.69 -6.51
C ARG A 129 20.57 8.33 -7.00
N ARG A 130 20.17 7.24 -6.34
CA ARG A 130 20.70 5.88 -6.61
C ARG A 130 19.67 4.77 -6.57
N ALA A 131 18.90 4.64 -5.48
CA ALA A 131 17.99 3.52 -5.30
C ALA A 131 16.89 3.86 -4.27
N PHE A 132 15.89 4.63 -4.69
CA PHE A 132 14.76 5.02 -3.84
C PHE A 132 14.09 3.82 -3.16
N TYR A 133 13.99 2.68 -3.86
CA TYR A 133 13.34 1.47 -3.36
C TYR A 133 14.10 0.73 -2.26
N ARG A 134 15.35 1.13 -1.99
CA ARG A 134 16.15 0.65 -0.84
C ARG A 134 16.10 1.59 0.37
N GLU A 135 15.37 2.70 0.25
CA GLU A 135 15.19 3.69 1.31
C GLU A 135 13.89 3.47 2.10
N GLY A 136 13.90 3.91 3.35
CA GLY A 136 12.79 3.73 4.29
C GLY A 136 13.02 2.55 5.25
N LEU A 137 12.27 2.54 6.35
CA LEU A 137 12.46 1.57 7.44
C LEU A 137 12.22 0.13 6.95
N THR A 138 11.15 -0.11 6.21
CA THR A 138 10.80 -1.44 5.68
C THR A 138 11.86 -1.95 4.70
N ALA A 139 12.30 -1.10 3.76
CA ALA A 139 13.27 -1.48 2.75
C ALA A 139 14.64 -1.80 3.35
N ARG A 140 15.06 -1.06 4.39
CA ARG A 140 16.31 -1.33 5.13
C ARG A 140 16.24 -2.64 5.91
N MET A 141 15.09 -2.92 6.54
CA MET A 141 14.83 -4.18 7.21
C MET A 141 14.95 -5.35 6.21
N PHE A 142 14.24 -5.29 5.09
CA PHE A 142 14.34 -6.33 4.06
C PHE A 142 15.76 -6.48 3.50
N THR A 143 16.44 -5.37 3.18
CA THR A 143 17.84 -5.40 2.70
C THR A 143 18.78 -6.07 3.72
N THR A 144 18.53 -5.89 5.01
CA THR A 144 19.35 -6.51 6.06
C THR A 144 19.09 -8.01 6.11
N LEU A 145 17.82 -8.43 6.09
CA LEU A 145 17.43 -9.84 6.11
C LEU A 145 17.92 -10.59 4.87
N THR A 146 17.82 -10.00 3.68
CA THR A 146 18.25 -10.63 2.44
C THR A 146 19.77 -10.77 2.37
N ARG A 147 20.52 -9.77 2.87
CA ARG A 147 21.98 -9.88 3.04
C ARG A 147 22.38 -10.98 4.02
N LEU A 148 21.71 -11.09 5.16
CA LEU A 148 21.97 -12.17 6.13
C LEU A 148 21.66 -13.55 5.55
N ALA A 149 20.62 -13.66 4.71
CA ALA A 149 20.26 -14.88 4.01
C ALA A 149 21.10 -15.18 2.77
N GLY A 150 21.93 -14.24 2.32
CA GLY A 150 22.71 -14.38 1.08
C GLY A 150 21.85 -14.50 -0.18
N ILE A 151 20.68 -13.84 -0.20
CA ILE A 151 19.74 -13.87 -1.32
C ILE A 151 19.57 -12.49 -1.96
N ASP A 152 19.25 -12.50 -3.25
CA ASP A 152 19.10 -11.31 -4.08
C ASP A 152 18.11 -11.55 -5.24
N GLY A 153 18.10 -10.64 -6.22
CA GLY A 153 17.28 -10.81 -7.43
C GLY A 153 17.61 -12.07 -8.23
N ALA A 154 18.86 -12.54 -8.27
CA ALA A 154 19.22 -13.77 -8.97
C ALA A 154 18.66 -15.00 -8.26
N TRP A 155 18.67 -15.01 -6.92
CA TRP A 155 17.97 -16.03 -6.14
C TRP A 155 16.46 -16.02 -6.43
N LEU A 156 15.82 -14.84 -6.46
CA LEU A 156 14.39 -14.74 -6.76
C LEU A 156 14.05 -15.21 -8.18
N ARG A 157 14.90 -14.92 -9.17
CA ARG A 157 14.73 -15.46 -10.54
C ARG A 157 14.76 -16.98 -10.54
N ARG A 158 15.73 -17.61 -9.86
CA ARG A 158 15.78 -19.07 -9.73
C ARG A 158 14.50 -19.60 -9.07
N LEU A 159 14.08 -19.00 -7.96
CA LEU A 159 12.84 -19.38 -7.27
C LEU A 159 11.60 -19.25 -8.19
N SER A 160 11.56 -18.22 -9.04
CA SER A 160 10.45 -18.01 -9.97
C SER A 160 10.33 -19.09 -11.05
N THR A 161 11.45 -19.70 -11.45
CA THR A 161 11.48 -20.80 -12.42
C THR A 161 11.33 -22.19 -11.77
N THR A 162 11.49 -22.28 -10.45
CA THR A 162 11.29 -23.52 -9.69
C THR A 162 9.79 -23.89 -9.66
N PRO A 163 9.42 -25.18 -9.78
CA PRO A 163 8.05 -25.65 -9.56
C PRO A 163 7.48 -25.20 -8.20
N VAL A 164 6.21 -24.79 -8.17
CA VAL A 164 5.59 -24.16 -6.98
C VAL A 164 5.72 -25.03 -5.74
N GLU A 165 5.59 -26.34 -5.90
CA GLU A 165 5.64 -27.35 -4.85
C GLU A 165 7.02 -27.42 -4.16
N GLN A 166 8.08 -27.03 -4.88
CA GLN A 166 9.47 -27.08 -4.39
C GLN A 166 9.94 -25.75 -3.79
N ARG A 167 9.26 -24.63 -4.11
CA ARG A 167 9.64 -23.28 -3.62
C ARG A 167 9.64 -23.18 -2.10
N GLY A 168 8.71 -23.87 -1.43
CA GLY A 168 8.62 -23.89 0.04
C GLY A 168 9.88 -24.44 0.69
N ALA A 169 10.43 -25.54 0.16
CA ALA A 169 11.66 -26.16 0.67
C ALA A 169 12.88 -25.24 0.47
N MET A 170 12.95 -24.53 -0.66
CA MET A 170 14.02 -23.54 -0.90
C MET A 170 13.96 -22.38 0.11
N ILE A 171 12.76 -21.90 0.45
CA ILE A 171 12.56 -20.86 1.48
C ILE A 171 12.98 -21.39 2.85
N ASP A 172 12.60 -22.63 3.18
CA ASP A 172 12.98 -23.25 4.45
C ASP A 172 14.49 -23.46 4.61
N ALA A 173 15.19 -23.73 3.51
CA ALA A 173 16.64 -23.88 3.54
C ALA A 173 17.40 -22.54 3.66
N THR A 174 16.79 -21.42 3.26
CA THR A 174 17.49 -20.13 3.09
C THR A 174 17.01 -19.04 4.05
N LEU A 175 15.72 -18.74 4.05
CA LEU A 175 15.13 -17.65 4.81
C LEU A 175 14.74 -18.06 6.23
N THR A 176 14.15 -19.24 6.40
CA THR A 176 13.67 -19.71 7.71
C THR A 176 14.78 -19.73 8.79
N PRO A 177 16.03 -20.17 8.52
CA PRO A 177 17.10 -20.15 9.53
C PRO A 177 17.47 -18.74 9.98
N VAL A 178 17.47 -17.77 9.06
CA VAL A 178 17.75 -16.36 9.37
C VAL A 178 16.64 -15.75 10.22
N LEU A 179 15.38 -15.95 9.81
CA LEU A 179 14.22 -15.40 10.53
C LEU A 179 14.08 -15.99 11.94
N ARG A 180 14.44 -17.27 12.13
CA ARG A 180 14.40 -17.97 13.42
C ARG A 180 15.70 -17.84 14.24
N HIS A 181 16.71 -17.15 13.73
CA HIS A 181 17.98 -17.02 14.45
C HIS A 181 17.77 -16.32 15.80
N PRO A 182 18.38 -16.78 16.92
CA PRO A 182 18.14 -16.24 18.26
C PRO A 182 18.41 -14.74 18.43
N LEU A 183 19.28 -14.16 17.58
CA LEU A 183 19.56 -12.72 17.55
C LEU A 183 18.62 -11.91 16.64
N VAL A 184 17.92 -12.57 15.71
CA VAL A 184 17.05 -11.93 14.71
C VAL A 184 15.58 -12.02 15.13
N ALA A 185 15.14 -13.19 15.60
CA ALA A 185 13.74 -13.44 15.97
C ALA A 185 13.20 -12.43 17.01
N PRO A 186 13.93 -12.09 18.10
CA PRO A 186 13.47 -11.07 19.04
C PRO A 186 13.36 -9.67 18.42
N VAL A 187 14.25 -9.33 17.48
CA VAL A 187 14.20 -8.05 16.75
C VAL A 187 12.96 -7.98 15.87
N LEU A 188 12.63 -9.07 15.17
CA LEU A 188 11.42 -9.16 14.34
C LEU A 188 10.11 -9.04 15.16
N GLN A 189 10.17 -9.46 16.43
CA GLN A 189 9.06 -9.33 17.39
C GLN A 189 8.97 -7.94 18.04
N SER A 190 9.99 -7.09 17.87
CA SER A 190 10.07 -5.81 18.54
C SER A 190 9.03 -4.78 18.03
N PRO A 191 8.60 -3.83 18.88
CA PRO A 191 7.73 -2.72 18.46
C PRO A 191 8.23 -1.92 17.26
N LEU A 192 9.54 -1.74 17.12
CA LEU A 192 10.12 -1.03 15.98
C LEU A 192 9.95 -1.82 14.68
N ASN A 193 10.06 -3.15 14.73
CA ASN A 193 9.83 -3.99 13.57
C ASN A 193 8.36 -3.99 13.16
N LEU A 194 7.45 -4.00 14.14
CA LEU A 194 6.01 -3.81 13.91
C LEU A 194 5.74 -2.48 13.18
N VAL A 195 6.42 -1.38 13.55
CA VAL A 195 6.35 -0.11 12.80
C VAL A 195 6.91 -0.27 11.38
N ALA A 196 8.01 -1.00 11.20
CA ALA A 196 8.65 -1.24 9.89
C ALA A 196 7.76 -2.01 8.92
N ILE A 197 7.02 -3.00 9.40
CA ILE A 197 6.00 -3.71 8.60
C ILE A 197 4.63 -3.03 8.67
N GLY A 198 4.56 -1.87 9.35
CA GLY A 198 3.36 -1.11 9.72
C GLY A 198 2.19 -1.98 10.11
N VAL A 199 2.45 -2.87 11.05
CA VAL A 199 1.45 -3.59 11.82
C VAL A 199 1.40 -2.91 13.17
N ASN A 200 0.26 -2.33 13.57
CA ASN A 200 0.14 -1.78 14.92
C ASN A 200 -0.10 -2.91 15.96
N PHE A 201 -0.08 -2.59 17.25
CA PHE A 201 -0.29 -3.61 18.29
C PHE A 201 -1.65 -4.30 18.18
N ALA A 202 -2.71 -3.54 17.86
CA ALA A 202 -4.05 -4.09 17.71
C ALA A 202 -4.16 -5.06 16.51
N GLN A 203 -3.49 -4.79 15.40
CA GLN A 203 -3.43 -5.69 14.24
C GLN A 203 -2.52 -6.88 14.53
N ARG A 204 -1.39 -6.70 15.23
CA ARG A 204 -0.54 -7.81 15.69
C ARG A 204 -1.33 -8.78 16.56
N ASP A 205 -2.03 -8.27 17.57
CA ASP A 205 -2.79 -9.09 18.51
C ASP A 205 -3.84 -9.92 17.74
N ARG A 206 -4.52 -9.33 16.73
CA ARG A 206 -5.43 -10.05 15.81
C ARG A 206 -4.73 -11.10 14.94
N ILE A 207 -3.54 -10.80 14.41
CA ILE A 207 -2.75 -11.77 13.65
C ILE A 207 -2.46 -12.97 14.55
N LEU A 208 -1.97 -12.73 15.77
CA LEU A 208 -1.66 -13.79 16.75
C LEU A 208 -2.89 -14.56 17.25
N GLU A 209 -4.07 -13.96 17.30
CA GLU A 209 -5.32 -14.67 17.58
C GLU A 209 -5.73 -15.57 16.40
N SER A 210 -5.52 -15.10 15.16
CA SER A 210 -5.85 -15.84 13.94
C SER A 210 -4.84 -16.94 13.60
N SER A 211 -3.56 -16.75 13.94
CA SER A 211 -2.48 -17.69 13.73
C SER A 211 -2.12 -18.37 15.04
N ARG A 212 -2.21 -19.70 15.13
CA ARG A 212 -1.76 -20.46 16.33
C ARG A 212 -0.23 -20.45 16.55
N SER A 213 0.50 -19.51 15.94
CA SER A 213 1.96 -19.43 15.86
C SER A 213 2.46 -17.99 16.08
N GLY A 214 3.76 -17.83 16.33
CA GLY A 214 4.36 -16.51 16.59
C GLY A 214 4.56 -15.68 15.31
N ILE A 215 4.90 -14.39 15.44
CA ILE A 215 5.10 -13.48 14.29
C ILE A 215 6.14 -13.99 13.28
N VAL A 216 7.18 -14.70 13.76
CA VAL A 216 8.23 -15.25 12.90
C VAL A 216 7.66 -16.36 12.02
N ASP A 217 6.83 -17.23 12.58
CA ASP A 217 6.15 -18.28 11.80
C ASP A 217 5.16 -17.66 10.83
N PHE A 218 4.41 -16.63 11.25
CA PHE A 218 3.55 -15.86 10.35
C PHE A 218 4.33 -15.27 9.16
N LEU A 219 5.52 -14.71 9.39
CA LEU A 219 6.38 -14.17 8.33
C LEU A 219 6.88 -15.27 7.38
N VAL A 220 7.32 -16.42 7.91
CA VAL A 220 7.74 -17.58 7.09
C VAL A 220 6.57 -18.07 6.23
N ASP A 221 5.40 -18.25 6.83
CA ASP A 221 4.19 -18.68 6.13
C ASP A 221 3.76 -17.66 5.09
N HIS A 222 3.89 -16.37 5.38
CA HIS A 222 3.60 -15.29 4.42
C HIS A 222 4.53 -15.35 3.22
N VAL A 223 5.85 -15.47 3.44
CA VAL A 223 6.81 -15.62 2.34
C VAL A 223 6.47 -16.84 1.48
N LYS A 224 6.11 -17.98 2.10
CA LYS A 224 5.67 -19.18 1.37
C LYS A 224 4.40 -18.94 0.56
N ARG A 225 3.39 -18.24 1.13
CA ARG A 225 2.17 -17.85 0.38
C ARG A 225 2.48 -16.95 -0.80
N VAL A 226 3.40 -15.99 -0.66
CA VAL A 226 3.86 -15.16 -1.79
C VAL A 226 4.57 -16.00 -2.84
N ALA A 227 5.35 -17.01 -2.42
CA ALA A 227 6.08 -17.90 -3.32
C ALA A 227 5.18 -18.73 -4.25
N THR A 228 3.91 -18.93 -3.91
CA THR A 228 2.95 -19.64 -4.78
C THR A 228 2.38 -18.78 -5.90
N THR A 229 2.64 -17.47 -5.88
CA THR A 229 2.19 -16.55 -6.93
C THR A 229 3.11 -16.60 -8.17
N ASP A 230 2.72 -15.88 -9.22
CA ASP A 230 3.61 -15.56 -10.33
C ASP A 230 4.70 -14.58 -9.86
N LEU A 231 5.83 -15.15 -9.41
CA LEU A 231 6.98 -14.42 -8.89
C LEU A 231 7.71 -13.60 -9.95
N ALA A 232 7.63 -13.95 -11.23
CA ALA A 232 8.24 -13.15 -12.29
C ALA A 232 7.58 -11.77 -12.36
N ARG A 233 6.26 -11.74 -12.17
CA ARG A 233 5.49 -10.50 -12.10
C ARG A 233 5.42 -9.92 -10.69
N ASN A 234 5.60 -10.67 -9.60
CA ASN A 234 5.36 -10.21 -8.22
C ASN A 234 6.25 -9.05 -7.74
N TRP A 235 5.83 -7.80 -7.92
CA TRP A 235 6.62 -6.61 -7.55
C TRP A 235 6.84 -6.49 -6.04
N PHE A 236 5.99 -7.07 -5.20
CA PHE A 236 6.20 -7.12 -3.75
C PHE A 236 7.41 -7.99 -3.42
N ALA A 237 7.47 -9.20 -4.00
CA ALA A 237 8.59 -10.11 -3.84
C ALA A 237 9.89 -9.49 -4.35
N TRP A 238 9.86 -8.86 -5.53
CA TRP A 238 11.02 -8.19 -6.11
C TRP A 238 11.50 -7.01 -5.27
N THR A 239 10.60 -6.15 -4.80
CA THR A 239 10.97 -5.01 -3.94
C THR A 239 11.51 -5.50 -2.60
N ALA A 240 10.94 -6.55 -2.01
CA ALA A 240 11.42 -7.12 -0.75
C ALA A 240 12.78 -7.79 -0.89
N ILE A 241 12.99 -8.61 -1.92
CA ILE A 241 14.21 -9.44 -2.04
C ILE A 241 15.34 -8.69 -2.75
N ALA A 242 15.06 -8.03 -3.88
CA ALA A 242 16.06 -7.39 -4.73
C ALA A 242 16.23 -5.88 -4.44
N GLY A 243 15.23 -5.26 -3.81
CA GLY A 243 15.20 -3.81 -3.57
C GLY A 243 14.94 -2.98 -4.84
N HIS A 244 14.36 -3.60 -5.88
CA HIS A 244 13.93 -2.99 -7.14
C HIS A 244 12.87 -3.89 -7.80
N TYR A 245 12.20 -3.41 -8.85
CA TYR A 245 11.24 -4.21 -9.62
C TYR A 245 11.94 -5.13 -10.65
N ASN A 246 11.22 -6.13 -11.17
CA ASN A 246 11.73 -6.94 -12.28
C ASN A 246 11.64 -6.13 -13.60
N HIS A 247 12.72 -5.48 -14.00
CA HIS A 247 12.70 -4.63 -15.21
C HIS A 247 12.67 -5.41 -16.53
N ASP A 248 12.81 -6.74 -16.48
CA ASP A 248 12.68 -7.61 -17.66
C ASP A 248 11.21 -7.96 -17.95
N GLU A 249 10.32 -7.74 -16.98
CA GLU A 249 8.88 -8.04 -17.06
C GLU A 249 8.08 -6.74 -16.92
N PRO A 250 7.49 -6.21 -18.02
CA PRO A 250 6.79 -4.93 -18.00
C PRO A 250 5.65 -4.84 -16.97
N ASP A 251 5.01 -5.96 -16.67
CA ASP A 251 3.89 -6.04 -15.72
C ASP A 251 4.34 -6.23 -14.25
N ALA A 252 5.65 -6.35 -14.02
CA ALA A 252 6.22 -6.57 -12.69
C ALA A 252 6.43 -5.29 -11.87
N VAL A 253 5.54 -4.32 -12.08
CA VAL A 253 5.48 -3.03 -11.39
C VAL A 253 4.03 -2.72 -11.03
N PRO A 254 3.78 -1.90 -9.99
CA PRO A 254 2.45 -1.34 -9.75
C PRO A 254 1.87 -0.70 -11.04
N PRO A 255 0.56 -0.84 -11.32
CA PRO A 255 -0.04 -0.43 -12.58
C PRO A 255 0.29 1.00 -13.02
N TYR A 256 0.31 1.98 -12.11
CA TYR A 256 0.63 3.38 -12.44
C TYR A 256 1.99 3.57 -13.13
N LEU A 257 2.92 2.61 -13.00
CA LEU A 257 4.23 2.62 -13.66
C LEU A 257 4.23 2.00 -15.05
N ARG A 258 3.17 1.31 -15.46
CA ARG A 258 3.09 0.68 -16.78
C ARG A 258 2.85 1.72 -17.86
N ARG A 259 3.35 1.44 -19.06
CA ARG A 259 3.34 2.39 -20.19
C ARG A 259 1.93 2.78 -20.60
N ASP A 260 1.00 1.83 -20.61
CA ASP A 260 -0.41 2.05 -20.93
C ASP A 260 -1.11 2.93 -19.86
N ARG A 261 -0.85 2.69 -18.58
CA ARG A 261 -1.42 3.50 -17.48
C ARG A 261 -0.82 4.89 -17.42
N HIS A 262 0.48 5.03 -17.67
CA HIS A 262 1.13 6.33 -17.82
C HIS A 262 0.51 7.14 -18.97
N ALA A 263 0.34 6.52 -20.14
CA ALA A 263 -0.27 7.18 -21.30
C ALA A 263 -1.69 7.68 -21.02
N ARG A 264 -2.49 6.92 -20.27
CA ARG A 264 -3.83 7.35 -19.84
C ARG A 264 -3.80 8.44 -18.76
N SER A 265 -2.81 8.41 -17.86
CA SER A 265 -2.72 9.34 -16.74
C SER A 265 -2.15 10.70 -17.12
N PHE A 266 -1.31 10.75 -18.16
CA PHE A 266 -0.73 11.98 -18.66
C PHE A 266 -1.83 12.96 -19.11
N GLY A 267 -1.84 14.16 -18.53
CA GLY A 267 -2.87 15.17 -18.78
C GLY A 267 -4.26 14.83 -18.22
N ALA A 268 -4.39 13.81 -17.37
CA ALA A 268 -5.68 13.43 -16.79
C ALA A 268 -6.35 14.63 -16.07
N PRO A 269 -7.64 14.91 -16.33
CA PRO A 269 -8.34 16.07 -15.79
C PRO A 269 -8.70 15.94 -14.30
N THR A 270 -8.35 14.80 -13.69
CA THR A 270 -8.61 14.47 -12.29
C THR A 270 -8.05 15.51 -11.34
N ARG A 271 -8.94 16.08 -10.51
CA ARG A 271 -8.54 16.97 -9.44
C ARG A 271 -8.06 16.19 -8.23
N THR A 272 -6.76 16.22 -7.93
CA THR A 272 -6.20 15.58 -6.74
C THR A 272 -5.94 16.57 -5.61
N ARG A 273 -6.35 16.24 -4.39
CA ARG A 273 -6.08 16.99 -3.16
C ARG A 273 -5.36 16.12 -2.15
N PHE A 274 -4.42 16.70 -1.41
CA PHE A 274 -3.58 15.98 -0.45
C PHE A 274 -3.82 16.52 0.96
N HIS A 275 -4.47 15.71 1.79
CA HIS A 275 -4.89 16.04 3.15
C HIS A 275 -3.93 15.44 4.17
N ARG A 276 -2.99 16.24 4.68
CA ARG A 276 -2.09 15.85 5.77
C ARG A 276 -2.83 15.92 7.11
N ARG A 277 -3.81 15.03 7.29
CA ARG A 277 -4.78 15.02 8.39
C ARG A 277 -5.19 13.59 8.71
N ASN A 278 -5.85 13.40 9.84
CA ASN A 278 -6.55 12.16 10.13
C ASN A 278 -7.80 12.04 9.24
N ILE A 279 -8.11 10.83 8.77
CA ILE A 279 -9.30 10.55 7.96
C ILE A 279 -10.61 10.99 8.64
N PHE A 280 -10.70 10.85 9.97
CA PHE A 280 -11.87 11.30 10.72
C PHE A 280 -12.10 12.81 10.62
N ASP A 281 -11.02 13.59 10.54
CA ASP A 281 -11.14 15.04 10.38
C ASP A 281 -11.61 15.41 8.97
N VAL A 282 -11.12 14.71 7.95
CA VAL A 282 -11.54 14.92 6.55
C VAL A 282 -13.00 14.53 6.36
N LEU A 283 -13.42 13.40 6.93
CA LEU A 283 -14.81 12.96 6.91
C LEU A 283 -15.72 13.95 7.65
N ARG A 284 -15.38 14.33 8.88
CA ARG A 284 -16.17 15.25 9.70
C ARG A 284 -16.45 16.57 8.99
N ASP A 285 -15.43 17.14 8.35
CA ASP A 285 -15.52 18.45 7.71
C ASP A 285 -16.23 18.39 6.33
N ALA A 286 -16.53 17.19 5.81
CA ALA A 286 -17.20 17.01 4.53
C ALA A 286 -18.73 16.94 4.66
N GLY A 287 -19.41 17.45 3.64
CA GLY A 287 -20.87 17.37 3.51
C GLY A 287 -21.38 15.97 3.15
N PRO A 288 -22.70 15.77 3.19
CA PRO A 288 -23.30 14.53 2.72
C PRO A 288 -23.05 14.32 1.20
N HIS A 289 -23.02 13.06 0.76
CA HIS A 289 -22.93 12.69 -0.67
C HIS A 289 -21.69 13.24 -1.41
N THR A 290 -20.60 13.46 -0.68
CA THR A 290 -19.31 13.98 -1.19
C THR A 290 -18.59 12.93 -2.05
N TRP A 291 -18.43 11.71 -1.54
CA TRP A 291 -17.65 10.66 -2.19
C TRP A 291 -18.50 9.50 -2.69
N SER A 292 -18.08 8.95 -3.82
CA SER A 292 -18.62 7.70 -4.40
C SER A 292 -17.78 6.47 -4.04
N HIS A 293 -16.50 6.66 -3.73
CA HIS A 293 -15.56 5.56 -3.50
C HIS A 293 -14.68 5.85 -2.28
N TYR A 294 -14.45 4.82 -1.46
CA TYR A 294 -13.61 4.88 -0.26
C TYR A 294 -12.58 3.75 -0.29
N THR A 295 -11.28 4.09 -0.26
CA THR A 295 -10.20 3.08 -0.22
C THR A 295 -9.41 3.23 1.08
N LEU A 296 -9.65 2.33 2.03
CA LEU A 296 -9.24 2.51 3.43
C LEU A 296 -7.96 1.75 3.81
N CYS A 297 -7.32 1.08 2.85
CA CYS A 297 -6.26 0.11 3.14
C CYS A 297 -6.72 -0.90 4.22
N ASP A 298 -5.84 -1.25 5.15
CA ASP A 298 -6.12 -2.02 6.36
C ASP A 298 -6.32 -1.16 7.62
N ALA A 299 -6.50 0.15 7.46
CA ALA A 299 -6.68 1.07 8.58
C ALA A 299 -7.80 0.67 9.57
N PRO A 300 -8.94 0.07 9.14
CA PRO A 300 -9.94 -0.43 10.09
C PRO A 300 -9.40 -1.48 11.07
N ASP A 301 -8.44 -2.32 10.68
CA ASP A 301 -7.81 -3.30 11.57
C ASP A 301 -6.97 -2.61 12.65
N TRP A 302 -6.58 -1.37 12.46
CA TRP A 302 -5.76 -0.66 13.45
C TRP A 302 -6.63 -0.02 14.54
N MET A 303 -7.95 0.04 14.31
CA MET A 303 -8.89 0.77 15.14
C MET A 303 -9.57 -0.13 16.18
N PRO A 304 -9.84 0.38 17.39
CA PRO A 304 -10.75 -0.27 18.32
C PRO A 304 -12.20 -0.18 17.83
N ALA A 305 -13.07 -1.07 18.30
CA ALA A 305 -14.46 -1.18 17.84
C ALA A 305 -15.24 0.17 17.81
N PRO A 306 -15.17 1.06 18.83
CA PRO A 306 -15.87 2.35 18.75
C PRO A 306 -15.38 3.27 17.63
N ALA A 307 -14.08 3.23 17.31
CA ALA A 307 -13.50 4.01 16.22
C ALA A 307 -13.88 3.42 14.85
N GLN A 308 -13.90 2.08 14.71
CA GLN A 308 -14.42 1.41 13.51
C GLN A 308 -15.88 1.79 13.26
N HIS A 309 -16.74 1.74 14.28
CA HIS A 309 -18.14 2.12 14.17
C HIS A 309 -18.28 3.58 13.72
N LYS A 310 -17.54 4.50 14.35
CA LYS A 310 -17.52 5.91 13.94
C LYS A 310 -17.06 6.09 12.49
N LEU A 311 -16.05 5.34 12.04
CA LEU A 311 -15.54 5.41 10.68
C LEU A 311 -16.63 5.06 9.68
N PHE A 312 -17.31 3.93 9.86
CA PHE A 312 -18.37 3.50 8.96
C PHE A 312 -19.60 4.41 9.01
N ALA A 313 -19.96 4.94 10.19
CA ALA A 313 -21.03 5.93 10.32
C ALA A 313 -20.73 7.21 9.52
N GLU A 314 -19.49 7.72 9.59
CA GLU A 314 -19.06 8.90 8.85
C GLU A 314 -18.95 8.64 7.34
N ILE A 315 -18.54 7.42 6.94
CA ILE A 315 -18.58 7.00 5.54
C ILE A 315 -20.02 7.03 5.03
N LEU A 316 -20.95 6.39 5.74
CA LEU A 316 -22.38 6.40 5.40
C LEU A 316 -22.94 7.82 5.34
N ARG A 317 -22.52 8.74 6.21
CA ARG A 317 -22.98 10.13 6.17
C ARG A 317 -22.49 10.87 4.93
N THR A 318 -21.24 10.63 4.53
CA THR A 318 -20.56 11.40 3.47
C THR A 318 -20.66 10.75 2.09
N SER A 319 -21.18 9.54 2.00
CA SER A 319 -21.26 8.75 0.77
C SER A 319 -22.46 9.11 -0.09
N ARG A 320 -22.32 8.86 -1.39
CA ARG A 320 -23.47 8.75 -2.30
C ARG A 320 -24.10 7.37 -2.19
N ASP A 321 -25.39 7.28 -2.51
CA ASP A 321 -26.04 5.99 -2.71
C ASP A 321 -25.39 5.21 -3.86
N GLY A 322 -25.27 3.90 -3.68
CA GLY A 322 -24.52 3.03 -4.59
C GLY A 322 -22.99 3.14 -4.47
N GLY A 323 -22.46 4.00 -3.59
CA GLY A 323 -21.02 4.16 -3.39
C GLY A 323 -20.31 2.89 -2.95
N ILE A 324 -19.00 2.79 -3.21
CA ILE A 324 -18.19 1.59 -2.93
C ILE A 324 -17.22 1.88 -1.79
N VAL A 325 -17.18 0.97 -0.80
CA VAL A 325 -16.17 0.96 0.27
C VAL A 325 -15.28 -0.25 0.08
N MET A 326 -13.96 -0.01 0.02
CA MET A 326 -12.93 -1.03 -0.05
C MET A 326 -11.99 -0.92 1.15
N TYR A 327 -11.81 -2.03 1.86
CA TYR A 327 -10.78 -2.18 2.88
C TYR A 327 -10.22 -3.60 2.86
N ARG A 328 -8.95 -3.74 3.24
CA ARG A 328 -8.32 -5.04 3.44
C ARG A 328 -8.34 -5.39 4.93
N SER A 329 -8.37 -6.67 5.26
CA SER A 329 -8.33 -7.10 6.65
C SER A 329 -7.54 -8.40 6.83
N VAL A 330 -6.80 -8.48 7.92
CA VAL A 330 -6.19 -9.72 8.42
C VAL A 330 -7.18 -10.59 9.17
N GLU A 331 -8.35 -10.05 9.54
CA GLU A 331 -9.39 -10.78 10.23
C GLU A 331 -10.23 -11.63 9.25
N PRO A 332 -10.63 -12.87 9.63
CA PRO A 332 -11.50 -13.70 8.81
C PRO A 332 -12.98 -13.29 8.87
N HIS A 333 -13.38 -12.52 9.90
CA HIS A 333 -14.76 -12.13 10.14
C HIS A 333 -15.07 -10.73 9.61
N SER A 334 -16.27 -10.53 9.06
CA SER A 334 -16.73 -9.25 8.51
C SER A 334 -16.83 -8.17 9.59
N LEU A 335 -16.04 -7.10 9.48
CA LEU A 335 -16.14 -5.93 10.35
C LEU A 335 -17.52 -5.26 10.23
N ILE A 336 -18.11 -5.28 9.03
CA ILE A 336 -19.44 -4.70 8.79
C ILE A 336 -20.51 -5.45 9.56
N ALA A 337 -20.42 -6.79 9.60
CA ALA A 337 -21.37 -7.62 10.34
C ALA A 337 -21.25 -7.46 11.85
N ARG A 338 -20.00 -7.37 12.35
CA ARG A 338 -19.73 -7.07 13.76
C ARG A 338 -20.43 -5.80 14.26
N HIS A 339 -20.58 -4.80 13.39
CA HIS A 339 -21.20 -3.51 13.72
C HIS A 339 -22.69 -3.44 13.35
N GLY A 340 -23.30 -4.51 12.84
CA GLY A 340 -24.72 -4.55 12.46
C GLY A 340 -25.06 -3.63 11.28
N LEU A 341 -24.11 -3.41 10.37
CA LEU A 341 -24.23 -2.46 9.26
C LEU A 341 -24.56 -3.11 7.90
N GLU A 342 -24.88 -4.40 7.86
CA GLU A 342 -25.04 -5.17 6.62
C GLU A 342 -26.19 -4.67 5.72
N ARG A 343 -27.22 -4.05 6.32
CA ARG A 343 -28.32 -3.44 5.55
C ARG A 343 -27.88 -2.20 4.78
N ARG A 344 -26.86 -1.49 5.28
CA ARG A 344 -26.37 -0.21 4.74
C ARG A 344 -25.09 -0.37 3.94
N LEU A 345 -24.30 -1.38 4.26
CA LEU A 345 -23.06 -1.77 3.59
C LEU A 345 -23.22 -3.21 3.12
N GLN A 346 -23.79 -3.37 1.93
CA GLN A 346 -24.07 -4.68 1.35
C GLN A 346 -22.79 -5.29 0.78
N PRO A 347 -22.42 -6.52 1.17
CA PRO A 347 -21.19 -7.14 0.70
C PRO A 347 -21.26 -7.46 -0.79
N LEU A 348 -20.22 -7.07 -1.52
CA LEU A 348 -19.99 -7.53 -2.89
C LEU A 348 -19.16 -8.82 -2.82
N SER A 349 -19.77 -9.92 -2.36
CA SER A 349 -19.05 -11.14 -1.99
C SER A 349 -18.24 -11.76 -3.14
N ALA A 350 -18.84 -11.89 -4.32
CA ALA A 350 -18.14 -12.44 -5.50
C ALA A 350 -16.90 -11.60 -5.88
N ARG A 351 -17.05 -10.27 -5.85
CA ARG A 351 -15.97 -9.30 -6.07
C ARG A 351 -14.87 -9.44 -5.02
N SER A 352 -15.25 -9.50 -3.74
CA SER A 352 -14.32 -9.60 -2.61
C SER A 352 -13.53 -10.91 -2.65
N SER A 353 -14.18 -12.05 -2.92
CA SER A 353 -13.53 -13.35 -3.04
C SER A 353 -12.59 -13.42 -4.25
N ALA A 354 -12.98 -12.83 -5.39
CA ALA A 354 -12.12 -12.76 -6.56
C ALA A 354 -10.88 -11.89 -6.30
N ALA A 355 -11.08 -10.71 -5.69
CA ALA A 355 -10.01 -9.80 -5.32
C ALA A 355 -9.02 -10.43 -4.34
N ALA A 356 -9.49 -11.08 -3.27
CA ALA A 356 -8.64 -11.77 -2.31
C ALA A 356 -7.82 -12.91 -2.93
N ARG A 357 -8.37 -13.61 -3.92
CA ARG A 357 -7.65 -14.68 -4.64
C ARG A 357 -6.53 -14.11 -5.52
N LEU A 358 -6.76 -12.97 -6.16
CA LEU A 358 -5.85 -12.33 -7.11
C LEU A 358 -4.77 -11.49 -6.43
N ASP A 359 -5.00 -11.00 -5.20
CA ASP A 359 -4.05 -10.15 -4.47
C ASP A 359 -2.72 -10.87 -4.25
N ARG A 360 -1.67 -10.35 -4.88
CA ARG A 360 -0.33 -10.94 -4.90
C ARG A 360 0.51 -10.62 -3.68
N SER A 361 0.05 -9.70 -2.83
CA SER A 361 0.75 -9.42 -1.57
C SER A 361 0.56 -10.57 -0.59
N ARG A 362 -0.57 -11.30 -0.66
CA ARG A 362 -0.91 -12.43 0.22
C ARG A 362 -0.84 -12.10 1.72
N GLN A 363 -0.91 -10.81 2.04
CA GLN A 363 -0.80 -10.28 3.38
C GLN A 363 -2.13 -10.37 4.14
N TYR A 364 -3.24 -10.22 3.45
CA TYR A 364 -4.57 -10.09 4.03
C TYR A 364 -5.42 -11.34 3.79
N GLN A 365 -6.30 -11.63 4.74
CA GLN A 365 -7.28 -12.70 4.61
C GLN A 365 -8.45 -12.28 3.71
N GLY A 366 -8.78 -10.98 3.68
CA GLY A 366 -9.85 -10.44 2.86
C GLY A 366 -9.49 -9.13 2.16
N VAL A 367 -9.95 -8.99 0.92
CA VAL A 367 -10.05 -7.73 0.18
C VAL A 367 -11.53 -7.43 0.04
N ASN A 368 -12.07 -6.62 0.93
CA ASN A 368 -13.51 -6.52 1.14
C ASN A 368 -14.10 -5.31 0.44
N TYR A 369 -15.07 -5.56 -0.44
CA TYR A 369 -15.84 -4.56 -1.16
C TYR A 369 -17.28 -4.56 -0.67
N TYR A 370 -17.79 -3.36 -0.37
CA TYR A 370 -19.18 -3.16 0.02
C TYR A 370 -19.81 -2.07 -0.82
N ARG A 371 -21.09 -2.26 -1.16
CA ARG A 371 -21.94 -1.23 -1.75
C ARG A 371 -22.74 -0.54 -0.65
N ILE A 372 -22.76 0.78 -0.69
CA ILE A 372 -23.53 1.62 0.20
C ILE A 372 -24.98 1.68 -0.30
N VAL A 373 -25.92 1.51 0.62
CA VAL A 373 -27.37 1.66 0.41
C VAL A 373 -27.91 2.61 1.48
N HIS A 374 -28.57 3.68 1.07
CA HIS A 374 -29.06 4.73 1.98
C HIS A 374 -30.42 4.47 2.64
#